data_AF-A0A554WYR3-F1
#
_entry.id   AF-A0A554WYR3-F1
#
_cell.length_a   1.000
_cell.length_b   1.000
_cell.length_c   1.000
_cell.angle_alpha   90.00
_cell.angle_beta   90.00
_cell.angle_gamma   90.00
#
_symmetry.space_group_name_H-M   'P 1'
#
loop_
_entity.id
_entity.type
_entity.pdbx_description
1 polymer ?
#
loop_
_entity_poly.entity_id
_entity_poly.type
_entity_poly.pdbx_seq_one_letter_code
_entity_poly.pdbx_strand_id
1 'polypeptide(L)'
;MNRPRDLGVLLDMAERQRDDAARALARMRQERRAAQGQMDQLHAYTRDAEQRWQQRATVGVSPTLLATHRQFMLKLEEAIAFQSNVLQQLDDRIARQEGHLLEAERHLATLQRVQQRWQREWQQHQQRVEQKANDEMAATLHRRRHHPHA
;
A
#
# COMPACT_ATOMS: atom_id res chain seq x y z
N MET A 1 17.50 13.29 22.86
CA MET A 1 16.53 14.03 22.01
C MET A 1 17.10 14.06 20.58
N ASN A 2 16.48 13.35 19.62
CA ASN A 2 16.94 13.31 18.22
C ASN A 2 16.86 14.69 17.57
N ARG A 3 17.91 15.17 16.90
CA ARG A 3 17.92 16.52 16.32
C ARG A 3 16.96 16.63 15.12
N PRO A 4 16.53 17.84 14.73
CA PRO A 4 15.59 18.07 13.62
C PRO A 4 16.06 17.44 12.29
N ARG A 5 17.38 17.44 12.03
CA ARG A 5 17.97 16.83 10.83
C ARG A 5 17.85 15.30 10.84
N ASP A 6 18.02 14.68 12.01
CA ASP A 6 17.89 13.23 12.16
C ASP A 6 16.43 12.79 12.00
N LEU A 7 15.48 13.60 12.49
CA LEU A 7 14.04 13.35 12.31
C LEU A 7 13.59 13.50 10.85
N GLY A 8 14.17 14.45 10.10
CA GLY A 8 13.91 14.60 8.67
C GLY A 8 14.31 13.36 7.87
N VAL A 9 15.51 12.82 8.12
CA VAL A 9 15.97 11.58 7.47
C VAL A 9 15.06 10.39 7.82
N LEU A 10 14.62 10.28 9.08
CA LEU A 10 13.70 9.22 9.50
C LEU A 10 12.33 9.32 8.83
N LEU A 11 11.82 10.54 8.62
CA LEU A 11 10.58 10.78 7.88
C LEU A 11 10.72 10.36 6.42
N ASP A 12 11.77 10.81 5.74
CA ASP A 12 12.02 10.46 4.33
C ASP A 12 12.13 8.93 4.16
N MET A 13 12.79 8.25 5.10
CA MET A 13 12.87 6.79 5.09
C MET A 13 11.51 6.12 5.30
N ALA A 14 10.70 6.61 6.25
CA ALA A 14 9.36 6.08 6.50
C ALA A 14 8.40 6.33 5.33
N GLU A 15 8.48 7.49 4.67
CA GLU A 15 7.72 7.80 3.46
C GLU A 15 8.06 6.84 2.32
N ARG A 16 9.36 6.62 2.07
CA ARG A 16 9.83 5.65 1.06
C ARG A 16 9.35 4.24 1.37
N GLN A 17 9.43 3.81 2.63
CA GLN A 17 8.97 2.48 3.04
C GLN A 17 7.46 2.30 2.79
N ARG A 18 6.64 3.31 3.12
CA ARG A 18 5.20 3.30 2.84
C ARG A 18 4.92 3.27 1.35
N ASP A 19 5.63 4.06 0.54
CA ASP A 19 5.47 4.07 -0.91
C ASP A 19 5.87 2.75 -1.56
N ASP A 20 6.97 2.13 -1.10
CA ASP A 20 7.39 0.82 -1.55
C ASP A 20 6.37 -0.26 -1.22
N ALA A 21 5.80 -0.23 0.00
CA ALA A 21 4.75 -1.14 0.41
C ALA A 21 3.49 -0.98 -0.46
N ALA A 22 3.10 0.26 -0.76
CA ALA A 22 1.95 0.56 -1.63
C ALA A 22 2.18 0.11 -3.07
N ARG A 23 3.38 0.35 -3.63
CA ARG A 23 3.76 -0.14 -4.97
C ARG A 23 3.75 -1.66 -5.04
N ALA A 24 4.26 -2.34 -4.02
CA ALA A 24 4.24 -3.80 -3.95
C ALA A 24 2.80 -4.34 -3.92
N LEU A 25 1.93 -3.76 -3.08
CA LEU A 25 0.52 -4.12 -3.02
C LEU A 25 -0.20 -3.94 -4.36
N ALA A 26 0.05 -2.82 -5.05
CA ALA A 26 -0.54 -2.55 -6.36
C ALA A 26 -0.15 -3.60 -7.40
N ARG A 27 1.12 -4.02 -7.42
CA ARG A 27 1.60 -5.10 -8.31
C ARG A 27 0.94 -6.43 -8.00
N MET A 28 0.82 -6.80 -6.73
CA MET A 28 0.16 -8.05 -6.32
C MET A 28 -1.32 -8.06 -6.70
N ARG A 29 -2.03 -6.94 -6.51
CA ARG A 29 -3.43 -6.81 -6.95
C ARG A 29 -3.57 -6.92 -8.48
N GLN A 30 -2.61 -6.42 -9.25
CA GLN A 30 -2.59 -6.60 -10.70
C GLN A 30 -2.38 -8.07 -11.08
N GLU A 31 -1.43 -8.76 -10.43
CA GLU A 31 -1.18 -10.18 -10.62
C GLU A 31 -2.44 -11.02 -10.32
N ARG A 32 -3.13 -10.72 -9.21
CA ARG A 32 -4.41 -11.36 -8.85
C ARG A 32 -5.52 -11.12 -9.86
N ARG A 33 -5.61 -9.92 -10.45
CA ARG A 33 -6.56 -9.65 -11.54
C ARG A 33 -6.24 -10.46 -12.80
N ALA A 34 -4.95 -10.58 -13.16
CA ALA A 34 -4.55 -11.41 -14.30
C ALA A 34 -4.84 -12.90 -14.07
N ALA A 35 -4.55 -13.40 -12.86
CA ALA A 35 -4.88 -14.77 -12.46
C ALA A 35 -6.40 -15.03 -12.47
N GLN A 36 -7.21 -14.04 -12.09
CA GLN A 36 -8.67 -14.15 -12.20
C GLN A 36 -9.10 -14.25 -13.67
N GLY A 37 -8.52 -13.44 -14.56
CA GLY A 37 -8.80 -13.52 -15.99
C GLY A 37 -8.47 -14.90 -16.59
N GLN A 38 -7.41 -15.56 -16.13
CA GLN A 38 -7.10 -16.94 -16.53
C GLN A 38 -8.15 -17.94 -16.03
N MET A 39 -8.62 -17.79 -14.79
CA MET A 39 -9.71 -18.61 -14.25
C MET A 39 -11.00 -18.46 -15.06
N ASP A 40 -11.35 -17.22 -15.40
CA ASP A 40 -12.55 -16.92 -16.18
C ASP A 40 -12.46 -17.55 -17.58
N GLN A 41 -11.27 -17.54 -18.19
CA GLN A 41 -10.99 -18.23 -19.46
C GLN A 41 -11.14 -19.74 -19.35
N LEU A 42 -10.61 -20.37 -18.29
CA LEU A 42 -10.79 -21.80 -18.04
C LEU A 42 -12.28 -22.16 -17.95
N HIS A 43 -13.05 -21.41 -17.16
CA HIS A 43 -14.49 -21.64 -17.04
C HIS A 43 -15.26 -21.43 -18.35
N ALA A 44 -14.91 -20.40 -19.13
CA ALA A 44 -15.52 -20.17 -20.44
C ALA A 44 -15.25 -21.34 -21.39
N TYR A 45 -14.00 -21.80 -21.42
CA TYR A 45 -13.60 -22.91 -22.26
C TYR A 45 -14.25 -24.24 -21.84
N THR A 46 -14.41 -24.49 -20.54
CA THR A 46 -15.14 -25.66 -20.01
C THR A 46 -16.58 -25.66 -20.50
N ARG A 47 -17.30 -24.54 -20.37
CA ARG A 47 -18.69 -24.43 -20.84
C ARG A 47 -18.82 -24.68 -22.35
N ASP A 48 -17.92 -24.09 -23.13
CA ASP A 48 -17.91 -24.27 -24.58
C ASP A 48 -17.64 -25.73 -24.97
N ALA A 49 -16.72 -26.40 -24.25
CA ALA A 49 -16.40 -27.81 -24.47
C ALA A 49 -17.59 -28.73 -24.13
N GLU A 50 -18.28 -28.48 -23.02
CA GLU A 50 -19.47 -29.22 -22.60
C GLU A 50 -20.62 -29.05 -23.60
N GLN A 51 -20.89 -27.83 -24.05
CA GLN A 51 -21.94 -27.56 -25.03
C GLN A 51 -21.67 -28.29 -26.36
N ARG A 52 -20.42 -28.24 -26.86
CA ARG A 52 -20.02 -28.98 -28.08
C ARG A 52 -20.14 -30.49 -27.88
N TRP A 53 -19.82 -30.98 -26.68
CA TRP A 53 -19.97 -32.39 -26.34
C TRP A 53 -21.43 -32.83 -26.36
N GLN A 54 -22.34 -32.07 -25.71
CA GLN A 54 -23.77 -32.36 -25.68
C GLN A 54 -24.37 -32.46 -27.09
N GLN A 55 -24.00 -31.52 -27.97
CA GLN A 55 -24.43 -31.55 -29.37
C GLN A 55 -23.96 -32.81 -30.10
N ARG A 56 -22.68 -33.18 -29.95
CA ARG A 56 -22.12 -34.39 -30.60
C ARG A 56 -22.69 -35.70 -30.02
N ALA A 57 -22.94 -35.75 -28.73
CA ALA A 57 -23.46 -36.94 -28.05
C ALA A 57 -24.87 -37.33 -28.54
N THR A 58 -25.65 -36.39 -29.06
CA THR A 58 -27.02 -36.65 -29.58
C THR A 58 -27.06 -37.58 -30.79
N VAL A 59 -25.97 -37.66 -31.56
CA VAL A 59 -25.90 -38.44 -32.81
C VAL A 59 -25.26 -39.82 -32.62
N GLY A 60 -24.91 -40.18 -31.37
CA GLY A 60 -24.12 -41.36 -31.04
C GLY A 60 -22.62 -41.11 -31.17
N VAL A 61 -21.85 -41.49 -30.15
CA VAL A 61 -20.40 -41.27 -30.08
C VAL A 61 -19.65 -42.58 -29.82
N SER A 62 -18.51 -42.75 -30.48
CA SER A 62 -17.65 -43.92 -30.27
C SER A 62 -17.08 -43.96 -28.84
N PRO A 63 -16.80 -45.15 -28.28
CA PRO A 63 -16.17 -45.29 -26.96
C PRO A 63 -14.82 -44.57 -26.83
N THR A 64 -14.03 -44.53 -27.90
CA THR A 64 -12.73 -43.83 -27.92
C THR A 64 -12.90 -42.33 -27.76
N LEU A 65 -13.79 -41.71 -28.53
CA LEU A 65 -14.12 -40.29 -28.42
C LEU A 65 -14.67 -39.91 -27.03
N LEU A 66 -15.49 -40.78 -26.43
CA LEU A 66 -15.96 -40.60 -25.04
C LEU A 66 -14.80 -40.62 -24.04
N ALA A 67 -13.86 -41.57 -24.17
CA ALA A 67 -12.69 -41.64 -23.30
C ALA A 67 -11.81 -40.39 -23.44
N THR A 68 -11.56 -39.93 -24.66
CA THR A 68 -10.80 -38.70 -24.93
C THR A 68 -11.46 -37.48 -24.30
N HIS A 69 -12.79 -37.34 -24.44
CA HIS A 69 -13.52 -36.23 -23.83
C HIS A 69 -13.40 -36.24 -22.30
N ARG A 70 -13.60 -37.40 -21.65
CA ARG A 70 -13.45 -37.52 -20.19
C ARG A 70 -12.04 -37.16 -19.72
N GLN A 71 -11.01 -37.66 -20.41
CA GLN A 71 -9.62 -37.34 -20.05
C GLN A 71 -9.33 -35.84 -20.18
N PHE A 72 -9.89 -35.19 -21.20
CA PHE A 72 -9.77 -33.75 -21.38
C PHE A 72 -10.48 -32.96 -20.27
N MET A 73 -11.69 -33.38 -19.87
CA MET A 73 -12.41 -32.74 -18.77
C MET A 73 -11.67 -32.87 -17.43
N LEU A 74 -11.10 -34.05 -17.14
CA LEU A 74 -10.26 -34.25 -15.96
C LEU A 74 -9.07 -33.27 -15.92
N LYS A 75 -8.40 -33.06 -17.05
CA LYS A 75 -7.30 -32.07 -17.13
C LYS A 75 -7.77 -30.64 -16.90
N LEU A 76 -8.98 -30.29 -17.35
CA LEU A 76 -9.56 -28.97 -17.08
C LEU A 76 -9.90 -28.79 -15.60
N GLU A 77 -10.45 -29.82 -14.96
CA GLU A 77 -10.71 -29.82 -13.52
C GLU A 77 -9.40 -29.65 -12.72
N GLU A 78 -8.34 -30.38 -13.08
CA GLU A 78 -7.02 -30.23 -12.48
C GLU A 78 -6.47 -28.80 -12.66
N ALA A 79 -6.60 -28.22 -13.85
CA ALA A 79 -6.16 -26.86 -14.13
C ALA A 79 -6.95 -25.81 -13.33
N ILE A 80 -8.26 -25.98 -13.20
CA ILE A 80 -9.11 -25.11 -12.37
C ILE A 80 -8.73 -25.23 -10.90
N ALA A 81 -8.53 -26.45 -10.39
CA ALA A 81 -8.09 -26.66 -9.01
C ALA A 81 -6.73 -26.00 -8.74
N PHE A 82 -5.79 -26.14 -9.66
CA PHE A 82 -4.50 -25.46 -9.61
C PHE A 82 -4.67 -23.93 -9.59
N GLN A 83 -5.47 -23.38 -10.50
CA GLN A 83 -5.69 -21.94 -10.60
C GLN A 83 -6.39 -21.36 -9.36
N SER A 84 -7.31 -22.12 -8.75
CA SER A 84 -7.94 -21.74 -7.48
C SER A 84 -6.91 -21.62 -6.36
N ASN A 85 -5.97 -22.56 -6.26
CA ASN A 85 -4.89 -22.48 -5.28
C ASN A 85 -4.00 -21.26 -5.52
N VAL A 86 -3.69 -20.93 -6.78
CA VAL A 86 -2.94 -19.72 -7.14
C VAL A 86 -3.68 -18.45 -6.68
N LEU A 87 -4.98 -18.36 -6.95
CA LEU A 87 -5.80 -17.23 -6.50
C LEU A 87 -5.80 -17.08 -4.98
N GLN A 88 -5.98 -18.18 -4.25
CA GLN A 88 -5.96 -18.17 -2.79
C GLN A 88 -4.60 -17.71 -2.25
N GLN A 89 -3.50 -18.22 -2.80
CA GLN A 89 -2.16 -17.79 -2.40
C GLN A 89 -1.92 -16.29 -2.66
N LEU A 90 -2.43 -15.77 -3.78
CA LEU A 90 -2.34 -14.34 -4.09
C LEU A 90 -3.17 -13.51 -3.12
N ASP A 91 -4.39 -13.93 -2.79
CA ASP A 91 -5.26 -13.27 -1.83
C ASP A 91 -4.60 -13.24 -0.41
N ASP A 92 -4.00 -14.36 0.04
CA ASP A 92 -3.25 -14.43 1.30
C ASP A 92 -2.01 -13.54 1.33
N ARG A 93 -1.32 -13.41 0.19
CA ARG A 93 -0.17 -12.51 0.04
C ARG A 93 -0.59 -11.04 0.05
N ILE A 94 -1.71 -10.72 -0.62
CA ILE A 94 -2.31 -9.38 -0.61
C ILE A 94 -2.69 -8.97 0.81
N ALA A 95 -3.38 -9.84 1.56
CA ALA A 95 -3.80 -9.54 2.93
C ALA A 95 -2.61 -9.22 3.85
N ARG A 96 -1.51 -9.99 3.74
CA ARG A 96 -0.26 -9.71 4.47
C ARG A 96 0.36 -8.39 4.07
N GLN A 97 0.38 -8.08 2.77
CA GLN A 97 0.95 -6.84 2.25
C GLN A 97 0.13 -5.60 2.65
N GLU A 98 -1.19 -5.73 2.75
CA GLU A 98 -2.07 -4.70 3.32
C GLU A 98 -1.73 -4.41 4.78
N GLY A 99 -1.44 -5.45 5.57
CA GLY A 99 -0.93 -5.31 6.94
C GLY A 99 0.37 -4.51 6.99
N HIS A 100 1.35 -4.84 6.14
CA HIS A 100 2.62 -4.11 6.06
C HIS A 100 2.45 -2.64 5.66
N LEU A 101 1.55 -2.35 4.72
CA LEU A 101 1.25 -0.97 4.34
C LEU A 101 0.66 -0.19 5.53
N LEU A 102 -0.30 -0.78 6.23
CA LEU A 102 -0.91 -0.16 7.41
C LEU A 102 0.11 0.13 8.52
N GLU A 103 1.05 -0.79 8.77
CA GLU A 103 2.13 -0.59 9.72
C GLU A 103 3.06 0.57 9.30
N ALA A 104 3.44 0.63 8.03
CA ALA A 104 4.27 1.71 7.49
C ALA A 104 3.56 3.07 7.59
N GLU A 105 2.27 3.14 7.30
CA GLU A 105 1.45 4.35 7.46
C GLU A 105 1.36 4.80 8.91
N ARG A 106 1.17 3.86 9.85
CA ARG A 106 1.16 4.15 11.29
C ARG A 106 2.50 4.69 11.78
N HIS A 107 3.60 4.10 11.32
CA HIS A 107 4.95 4.56 11.66
C HIS A 107 5.20 5.97 11.14
N LEU A 108 4.88 6.24 9.87
CA LEU A 108 4.98 7.57 9.27
C LEU A 108 4.15 8.61 10.04
N ALA A 109 2.88 8.31 10.32
CA ALA A 109 2.01 9.21 11.06
C ALA A 109 2.54 9.53 12.47
N THR A 110 3.18 8.55 13.13
CA THR A 110 3.80 8.74 14.44
C THR A 110 4.98 9.72 14.35
N LEU A 111 5.86 9.54 13.37
CA LEU A 111 7.00 10.45 13.14
C LEU A 111 6.54 11.87 12.78
N GLN A 112 5.50 12.00 11.96
CA GLN A 112 4.91 13.30 11.62
C GLN A 112 4.37 14.04 12.84
N ARG A 113 3.71 13.33 13.77
CA ARG A 113 3.25 13.94 15.05
C ARG A 113 4.41 14.43 15.90
N VAL A 114 5.51 13.66 15.97
CA VAL A 114 6.72 14.09 16.67
C VAL A 114 7.28 15.35 16.01
N GLN A 115 7.41 15.39 14.68
CA GLN A 115 7.90 16.56 13.96
C GLN A 115 7.05 17.80 14.22
N GLN A 116 5.73 17.67 14.17
CA GLN A 116 4.81 18.78 14.46
C GLN A 116 4.98 19.31 15.89
N ARG A 117 5.15 18.44 16.89
CA ARG A 117 5.40 18.88 18.27
C ARG A 117 6.70 19.68 18.37
N TRP A 118 7.76 19.18 17.75
CA TRP A 118 9.06 19.87 17.72
C TRP A 118 8.98 21.24 17.05
N GLN A 119 8.28 21.35 15.93
CA GLN A 119 8.07 22.62 15.23
C GLN A 119 7.33 23.64 16.11
N ARG A 120 6.30 23.20 16.84
CA ARG A 120 5.57 24.06 17.79
C ARG A 120 6.44 24.54 18.93
N GLU A 121 7.20 23.65 19.55
CA GLU A 121 8.13 23.99 20.63
C GLU A 121 9.21 24.98 20.15
N TRP A 122 9.74 24.77 18.94
CA TRP A 122 10.70 25.67 18.32
C TRP A 122 10.12 27.06 18.06
N GLN A 123 8.93 27.15 17.47
CA GLN A 123 8.24 28.42 17.21
C GLN A 123 7.97 29.19 18.52
N GLN A 124 7.51 28.51 19.57
CA GLN A 124 7.31 29.12 20.88
C GLN A 124 8.61 29.62 21.52
N HIS A 125 9.73 28.93 21.29
CA HIS A 125 11.03 29.39 21.74
C HIS A 125 11.48 30.66 20.98
N GLN A 126 11.35 30.67 19.66
CA GLN A 126 11.71 31.83 18.84
C GLN A 126 10.89 33.06 19.21
N GLN A 127 9.57 32.92 19.36
CA GLN A 127 8.70 34.02 19.81
C GLN A 127 9.14 34.61 21.16
N ARG A 128 9.54 33.75 22.11
CA ARG A 128 10.04 34.20 23.43
C ARG A 128 11.38 34.94 23.32
N VAL A 129 12.27 34.52 22.42
CA VAL A 129 13.55 35.20 22.18
C VAL A 129 13.33 36.55 21.52
N GLU A 130 12.49 36.62 20.49
CA GLU A 130 12.13 37.86 19.80
C GLU A 130 11.45 38.86 20.73
N GLN A 131 10.51 38.40 21.58
CA GLN A 131 9.86 39.25 22.57
C GLN A 131 10.86 39.85 23.56
N LYS A 132 11.77 39.03 24.11
CA LYS A 132 12.82 39.52 25.02
C LYS A 132 13.73 40.56 24.36
N ALA A 133 14.15 40.32 23.12
CA ALA A 133 14.99 41.27 22.38
C ALA A 133 14.28 42.61 22.13
N ASN A 134 12.98 42.56 21.81
CA ASN A 134 12.16 43.77 21.64
C ASN A 134 11.99 44.52 22.96
N ASP A 135 11.72 43.82 24.07
CA ASP A 135 11.56 44.41 25.40
C ASP A 135 12.88 45.08 25.86
N GLU A 136 14.03 44.45 25.63
CA GLU A 136 15.34 45.01 25.93
C GLU A 136 15.64 46.27 25.11
N MET A 137 15.27 46.27 23.82
CA MET A 137 15.41 47.43 22.94
C MET A 137 14.49 48.59 23.37
N ALA A 138 13.25 48.29 23.73
CA ALA A 138 12.31 49.29 24.25
C ALA A 138 12.81 49.89 25.57
N ALA A 139 13.32 49.06 26.49
CA ALA A 139 13.88 49.51 27.76
C ALA A 139 15.14 50.38 27.56
N THR A 140 16.02 50.04 26.61
CA THR A 140 17.20 50.87 26.29
C THR A 140 16.81 52.20 25.65
N LEU A 141 15.83 52.22 24.73
CA LEU A 141 15.31 53.45 24.15
C LEU A 141 14.63 54.34 25.21
N HIS A 142 13.85 53.75 26.11
CA HIS A 142 13.23 54.47 27.23
C HIS A 142 14.30 55.07 28.15
N ARG A 143 15.33 54.31 28.53
CA ARG A 143 16.45 54.81 29.35
C ARG A 143 17.18 55.98 28.69
N ARG A 144 17.38 55.96 27.37
CA ARG A 144 17.98 57.07 26.62
C ARG A 144 17.09 58.31 26.58
N ARG A 145 15.76 58.15 26.46
CA ARG A 145 14.80 59.26 26.50
C ARG A 145 14.67 59.90 27.89
N HIS A 146 14.80 59.11 28.94
CA HIS A 146 14.69 59.57 30.33
C HIS A 146 16.03 59.97 30.99
N HIS A 147 17.13 59.97 30.24
CA HIS A 147 18.36 60.69 30.62
C HIS A 147 18.35 62.08 29.95
N PRO A 148 17.81 63.13 30.60
CA PRO A 148 18.03 64.49 30.15
C PRO A 148 19.50 64.84 30.36
N HIS A 149 20.11 65.47 29.37
CA HIS A 149 21.40 66.13 29.48
C HIS A 149 21.43 67.04 30.72
N ALA A 150 22.37 66.79 31.62
CA ALA A 150 22.91 67.76 32.55
C ALA A 150 24.24 68.27 31.99
#